data_AF-A0A0G9HEJ2-F1
#
_entry.id   AF-A0A0G9HEJ2-F1
#
_cell.length_a   1.000
_cell.length_b   1.000
_cell.length_c   1.000
_cell.angle_alpha   90.00
_cell.angle_beta   90.00
_cell.angle_gamma   90.00
#
_symmetry.space_group_name_H-M   'P 1'
#
loop_
_entity.id
_entity.type
_entity.pdbx_description
1 polymer ?
#
loop_
_entity_poly.entity_id
_entity_poly.type
_entity_poly.pdbx_seq_one_letter_code
_entity_poly.pdbx_strand_id
1 'polypeptide(L)'
;MVTPRIGIVAVVVLLLAAVGWQWHADEADAREHMLTALDPDTATHMAVSLKGLPDQRFERRDGRWVNLDTTTTDEGRAEELASLVATPVAEWKSAGDFDPTKIGLAPPIATLTVDGTRIDFGEMTALGKQRYARVGQRIAFVPAQALPRAPRTQALPTTMKPIR
;
A
#
# COMPACT_ATOMS: atom_id res chain seq x y z
N MET A 1 -19.13 -44.04 32.74
CA MET A 1 -19.11 -44.10 31.26
C MET A 1 -19.13 -42.67 30.76
N VAL A 2 -17.97 -42.11 30.40
CA VAL A 2 -17.89 -40.76 29.82
C VAL A 2 -18.35 -40.89 28.37
N THR A 3 -19.51 -40.30 28.07
CA THR A 3 -20.23 -40.50 26.82
C THR A 3 -19.34 -40.15 25.61
N PRO A 4 -19.18 -41.03 24.61
CA PRO A 4 -18.23 -40.85 23.49
C PRO A 4 -18.46 -39.55 22.69
N ARG A 5 -19.67 -38.98 22.79
CA ARG A 5 -20.04 -37.69 22.22
C ARG A 5 -19.28 -36.51 22.82
N ILE A 6 -18.94 -36.56 24.11
CA ILE A 6 -18.20 -35.48 24.79
C ILE A 6 -16.75 -35.43 24.28
N GLY A 7 -16.13 -36.59 24.06
CA GLY A 7 -14.80 -36.69 23.47
C GLY A 7 -14.75 -36.11 22.05
N ILE A 8 -15.76 -36.41 21.23
CA ILE A 8 -15.85 -35.89 19.85
C ILE A 8 -16.00 -34.37 19.84
N VAL A 9 -16.89 -33.81 20.69
CA VAL A 9 -17.09 -32.36 20.77
C VAL A 9 -15.81 -31.66 21.22
N ALA A 10 -15.11 -32.21 22.22
CA ALA A 10 -13.84 -31.65 22.68
C ALA A 10 -12.79 -31.62 21.57
N VAL A 11 -12.67 -32.70 20.79
CA VAL A 11 -11.74 -32.76 19.65
C VAL A 11 -12.12 -31.74 18.57
N VAL A 12 -13.40 -31.61 18.24
CA VAL A 12 -13.86 -30.63 17.24
C VAL A 12 -13.55 -29.19 17.68
N VAL A 13 -13.81 -28.85 18.94
CA VAL A 13 -13.49 -27.51 19.48
C VAL A 13 -11.99 -27.25 19.43
N LEU A 14 -11.17 -28.24 19.78
CA LEU A 14 -9.71 -28.13 19.76
C LEU A 14 -9.17 -27.93 18.33
N LEU A 15 -9.74 -28.62 17.35
CA LEU A 15 -9.41 -28.44 15.93
C LEU A 15 -9.82 -27.06 15.42
N LEU A 16 -11.02 -26.57 15.78
CA LEU A 16 -11.47 -25.23 15.39
C LEU A 16 -10.59 -24.13 16.00
N ALA A 17 -10.19 -24.29 17.26
CA ALA A 17 -9.25 -23.37 17.91
C ALA A 17 -7.87 -23.37 17.25
N ALA A 18 -7.36 -24.55 16.86
CA ALA A 18 -6.09 -24.67 16.16
C ALA A 18 -6.13 -23.99 14.77
N VAL A 19 -7.20 -24.18 14.00
CA VAL A 19 -7.38 -23.51 12.69
C VAL A 19 -7.48 -21.98 12.86
N GLY A 20 -8.26 -21.50 13.83
CA GLY A 20 -8.36 -20.07 14.12
C GLY A 20 -7.02 -19.45 14.54
N TRP A 21 -6.22 -20.18 15.31
CA TRP A 21 -4.89 -19.72 15.70
C TRP A 21 -3.93 -19.71 14.51
N GLN A 22 -3.99 -20.72 13.64
CA GLN A 22 -3.16 -20.80 12.44
C GLN A 22 -3.45 -19.63 11.49
N TRP A 23 -4.73 -19.29 11.24
CA TRP A 23 -5.07 -18.12 10.44
C TRP A 23 -4.54 -16.82 11.04
N HIS A 24 -4.66 -16.65 12.36
CA HIS A 24 -4.16 -15.44 12.99
C HIS A 24 -2.62 -15.32 12.94
N ALA A 25 -1.92 -16.45 13.07
CA ALA A 25 -0.47 -16.50 12.93
C ALA A 25 -0.02 -16.22 11.50
N ASP A 26 -0.69 -16.81 10.50
CA ASP A 26 -0.41 -16.58 9.09
C ASP A 26 -0.69 -15.11 8.69
N GLU A 27 -1.77 -14.51 9.21
CA GLU A 27 -2.07 -13.09 9.01
C GLU A 27 -1.04 -12.16 9.66
N ALA A 28 -0.49 -12.54 10.82
CA ALA A 28 0.53 -11.77 11.51
C ALA A 28 1.87 -11.83 10.75
N ASP A 29 2.29 -13.02 10.33
CA ASP A 29 3.53 -13.25 9.58
C ASP A 29 3.47 -12.57 8.20
N ALA A 30 2.35 -12.72 7.48
CA ALA A 30 2.12 -12.01 6.22
C ALA A 30 2.26 -10.49 6.38
N ARG A 31 1.78 -9.92 7.50
CA ARG A 31 1.81 -8.49 7.78
C ARG A 31 3.22 -7.98 8.13
N GLU A 32 4.10 -8.82 8.68
CA GLU A 32 5.52 -8.47 8.87
C GLU A 32 6.25 -8.27 7.53
N HIS A 33 5.80 -8.97 6.49
CA HIS A 33 6.32 -8.88 5.13
C HIS A 33 5.58 -7.86 4.25
N MET A 34 4.70 -7.03 4.81
CA MET A 34 4.06 -5.92 4.09
C MET A 34 4.65 -4.58 4.48
N LEU A 35 4.50 -3.58 3.61
CA LEU A 35 5.03 -2.24 3.79
C LEU A 35 4.37 -1.53 4.99
N THR A 36 3.10 -1.82 5.24
CA THR A 36 2.34 -1.35 6.39
C THR A 36 1.38 -2.43 6.89
N ALA A 37 0.81 -2.22 8.08
CA ALA A 37 -0.25 -3.04 8.64
C ALA A 37 -1.67 -2.65 8.19
N LEU A 38 -1.80 -1.62 7.34
CA LEU A 38 -3.08 -1.11 6.87
C LEU A 38 -3.71 -2.06 5.85
N ASP A 39 -5.02 -2.20 5.93
CA ASP A 39 -5.82 -2.86 4.90
C ASP A 39 -6.26 -1.79 3.87
N PRO A 40 -5.85 -1.92 2.58
CA PRO A 40 -6.19 -0.97 1.54
C PRO A 40 -7.71 -0.82 1.34
N ASP A 41 -8.50 -1.86 1.61
CA ASP A 41 -9.94 -1.85 1.42
C ASP A 41 -10.67 -1.10 2.54
N THR A 42 -10.00 -0.84 3.66
CA THR A 42 -10.53 -0.04 4.78
C THR A 42 -10.04 1.40 4.77
N ALA A 43 -9.11 1.74 3.88
CA ALA A 43 -8.51 3.07 3.83
C ALA A 43 -9.56 4.16 3.56
N THR A 44 -9.44 5.28 4.27
CA THR A 44 -10.44 6.37 4.22
C THR A 44 -9.91 7.70 3.71
N HIS A 45 -8.65 8.04 4.03
CA HIS A 45 -8.03 9.30 3.66
C HIS A 45 -6.65 9.04 3.06
N MET A 46 -6.36 9.69 1.94
CA MET A 46 -5.04 9.62 1.32
C MET A 46 -4.56 10.97 0.84
N ALA A 47 -3.26 11.20 0.92
CA ALA A 47 -2.58 12.32 0.29
C ALA A 47 -1.35 11.80 -0.44
N VAL A 48 -1.13 12.25 -1.66
CA VAL A 48 0.00 11.85 -2.49
C VAL A 48 0.72 13.07 -3.04
N SER A 49 2.04 13.07 -2.89
CA SER A 49 2.94 14.07 -3.46
C SER A 49 3.96 13.38 -4.34
N LEU A 50 4.12 13.87 -5.56
CA LEU A 50 5.11 13.37 -6.52
C LEU A 50 5.99 14.54 -6.93
N LYS A 51 7.30 14.33 -6.95
CA LYS A 51 8.26 15.35 -7.37
C LYS A 51 7.89 15.91 -8.74
N GLY A 52 7.66 17.22 -8.81
CA GLY A 52 7.35 17.93 -10.05
C GLY A 52 5.87 17.91 -10.46
N LEU A 53 4.98 17.36 -9.63
CA LEU A 53 3.53 17.37 -9.86
C LEU A 53 2.80 18.02 -8.68
N PRO A 54 1.59 18.57 -8.90
CA PRO A 54 0.73 19.03 -7.81
C PRO A 54 0.34 17.86 -6.90
N ASP A 55 0.31 18.14 -5.60
CA ASP A 55 -0.21 17.23 -4.59
C ASP A 55 -1.68 16.92 -4.85
N GLN A 56 -2.11 15.73 -4.47
CA GLN A 56 -3.51 15.27 -4.56
C GLN A 56 -3.95 14.64 -3.25
N ARG A 57 -5.20 14.90 -2.88
CA ARG A 57 -5.87 14.34 -1.71
C ARG A 57 -7.13 13.61 -2.13
N PHE A 58 -7.36 12.48 -1.48
CA PHE A 58 -8.50 11.61 -1.71
C PHE A 58 -9.18 11.30 -0.38
N GLU A 59 -10.51 11.20 -0.44
CA GLU A 59 -11.35 10.79 0.67
C GLU A 59 -12.36 9.76 0.19
N ARG A 60 -12.60 8.72 0.99
CA ARG A 60 -13.60 7.70 0.66
C ARG A 60 -14.96 8.12 1.21
N ARG A 61 -15.90 8.37 0.30
CA ARG A 61 -17.29 8.77 0.60
C ARG A 61 -18.25 7.78 -0.04
N ASP A 62 -19.15 7.24 0.77
CA ASP A 62 -20.14 6.22 0.32
C ASP A 62 -19.48 5.06 -0.42
N GLY A 63 -18.32 4.60 0.08
CA GLY A 63 -17.56 3.48 -0.49
C GLY A 63 -16.71 3.82 -1.72
N ARG A 64 -16.82 5.02 -2.28
CA ARG A 64 -16.07 5.47 -3.47
C ARG A 64 -15.01 6.50 -3.12
N TRP A 65 -13.92 6.52 -3.88
CA TRP A 65 -12.90 7.54 -3.73
C TRP A 65 -13.35 8.85 -4.39
N VAL A 66 -13.07 9.97 -3.73
CA VAL A 66 -13.31 11.32 -4.22
C VAL A 66 -11.99 12.10 -4.11
N ASN A 67 -11.52 12.66 -5.22
CA ASN A 67 -10.42 13.61 -5.24
C ASN A 67 -10.93 14.96 -4.71
N LEU A 68 -10.25 15.50 -3.70
CA LEU A 68 -10.63 16.75 -3.05
C LEU A 68 -10.10 17.99 -3.77
N ASP A 69 -9.13 17.82 -4.66
CA ASP A 69 -8.44 18.90 -5.36
C ASP A 69 -8.92 19.06 -6.81
N THR A 70 -9.75 18.15 -7.33
CA THR A 70 -10.32 18.19 -8.69
C THR A 70 -11.80 17.84 -8.72
N THR A 71 -12.53 18.31 -9.75
CA THR A 71 -13.96 17.99 -9.92
C THR A 71 -14.21 16.58 -10.44
N THR A 72 -13.26 16.03 -11.20
CA THR A 72 -13.29 14.65 -11.68
C THR A 72 -12.38 13.78 -10.84
N THR A 73 -12.85 12.60 -10.42
CA THR A 73 -12.02 11.62 -9.71
C THR A 73 -11.66 10.46 -10.61
N ASP A 74 -10.37 10.14 -10.70
CA ASP A 74 -9.89 8.86 -11.23
C ASP A 74 -9.89 7.86 -10.06
N GLU A 75 -11.00 7.14 -9.88
CA GLU A 75 -11.16 6.17 -8.79
C GLU A 75 -10.13 5.04 -8.88
N GLY A 76 -9.85 4.53 -10.09
CA GLY A 76 -8.85 3.48 -10.29
C GLY A 76 -7.45 3.91 -9.90
N ARG A 77 -7.09 5.19 -10.10
CA ARG A 77 -5.84 5.75 -9.54
C ARG A 77 -5.86 5.74 -8.01
N ALA A 78 -6.97 6.15 -7.39
CA ALA A 78 -7.05 6.18 -5.92
C ALA A 78 -6.94 4.75 -5.34
N GLU A 79 -7.59 3.77 -5.96
CA GLU A 79 -7.45 2.35 -5.61
C GLU A 79 -6.01 1.85 -5.77
N GLU A 80 -5.35 2.17 -6.89
CA GLU A 80 -3.93 1.85 -7.10
C GLU A 80 -3.04 2.45 -5.99
N LEU A 81 -3.29 3.70 -5.59
CA LEU A 81 -2.56 4.34 -4.50
C LEU A 81 -2.82 3.65 -3.15
N ALA A 82 -4.08 3.33 -2.83
CA ALA A 82 -4.44 2.62 -1.61
C ALA A 82 -3.72 1.27 -1.54
N SER A 83 -3.68 0.51 -2.65
CA SER A 83 -3.04 -0.81 -2.71
C SER A 83 -1.55 -0.81 -2.36
N LEU A 84 -0.85 0.34 -2.50
CA LEU A 84 0.57 0.45 -2.17
C LEU A 84 0.86 0.22 -0.69
N VAL A 85 -0.10 0.44 0.21
CA VAL A 85 0.11 0.24 1.66
C VAL A 85 0.33 -1.24 2.01
N ALA A 86 -0.20 -2.15 1.19
CA ALA A 86 -0.05 -3.60 1.29
C ALA A 86 1.03 -4.14 0.34
N THR A 87 2.02 -3.31 -0.03
CA THR A 87 3.12 -3.75 -0.89
C THR A 87 3.99 -4.79 -0.15
N PRO A 88 4.29 -5.95 -0.76
CA PRO A 88 5.23 -6.90 -0.19
C PRO A 88 6.66 -6.32 -0.10
N VAL A 89 7.31 -6.57 1.02
CA VAL A 89 8.65 -6.13 1.35
C VAL A 89 9.59 -7.31 1.30
N ALA A 90 10.67 -7.18 0.51
CA ALA A 90 11.69 -8.23 0.45
C ALA A 90 12.57 -8.26 1.70
N GLU A 91 12.90 -7.09 2.22
CA GLU A 91 13.73 -6.94 3.43
C GLU A 91 13.41 -5.61 4.12
N TRP A 92 13.45 -5.63 5.44
CA TRP A 92 13.44 -4.44 6.28
C TRP A 92 14.82 -4.19 6.89
N LYS A 93 15.26 -2.93 6.88
CA LYS A 93 16.48 -2.49 7.55
C LYS A 93 16.21 -1.24 8.40
N SER A 94 17.13 -0.95 9.33
CA SER A 94 17.05 0.29 10.13
C SER A 94 17.28 1.49 9.24
N ALA A 95 16.53 2.58 9.44
CA ALA A 95 16.79 3.82 8.73
C ALA A 95 18.18 4.41 9.04
N GLY A 96 18.74 4.09 10.22
CA GLY A 96 20.07 4.52 10.63
C GLY A 96 21.22 3.90 9.82
N ASP A 97 20.95 2.82 9.08
CA ASP A 97 21.95 2.14 8.25
C ASP A 97 22.18 2.87 6.91
N PHE A 98 21.42 3.92 6.62
CA PHE A 98 21.41 4.61 5.34
C PHE A 98 21.58 6.12 5.48
N ASP A 99 22.23 6.71 4.48
CA ASP A 99 22.17 8.15 4.23
C ASP A 99 20.94 8.45 3.37
N PRO A 100 19.92 9.16 3.91
CA PRO A 100 18.66 9.38 3.20
C PRO A 100 18.83 10.19 1.91
N THR A 101 19.86 11.02 1.79
CA THR A 101 20.13 11.80 0.57
C THR A 101 20.62 10.88 -0.55
N LYS A 102 21.50 9.92 -0.22
CA LYS A 102 22.09 8.99 -1.20
C LYS A 102 21.08 7.99 -1.78
N ILE A 103 20.05 7.66 -1.02
CA ILE A 103 18.98 6.76 -1.46
C ILE A 103 17.71 7.51 -1.89
N GLY A 104 17.78 8.84 -2.03
CA GLY A 104 16.69 9.69 -2.50
C GLY A 104 15.45 9.71 -1.62
N LEU A 105 15.62 9.55 -0.30
CA LEU A 105 14.58 9.80 0.70
C LEU A 105 14.63 11.22 1.29
N ALA A 106 15.64 12.03 0.91
CA ALA A 106 15.78 13.43 1.28
C ALA A 106 16.29 14.27 0.10
N PRO A 107 15.40 14.93 -0.67
CA PRO A 107 13.94 14.79 -0.63
C PRO A 107 13.47 13.46 -1.26
N PRO A 108 12.30 12.92 -0.84
CA PRO A 108 11.71 11.74 -1.45
C PRO A 108 11.26 12.00 -2.89
N ILE A 109 11.25 10.96 -3.73
CA ILE A 109 10.72 11.00 -5.10
C ILE A 109 9.19 11.11 -5.08
N ALA A 110 8.57 10.37 -4.16
CA ALA A 110 7.15 10.46 -3.89
C ALA A 110 6.89 10.24 -2.40
N THR A 111 5.80 10.81 -1.92
CA THR A 111 5.27 10.55 -0.59
C THR A 111 3.81 10.16 -0.74
N LEU A 112 3.42 9.06 -0.12
CA LEU A 112 2.03 8.66 0.06
C LEU A 112 1.72 8.66 1.55
N THR A 113 0.64 9.32 1.95
CA THR A 113 0.10 9.24 3.31
C THR A 113 -1.27 8.61 3.23
N VAL A 114 -1.50 7.52 3.96
CA VAL A 114 -2.81 6.84 4.05
C VAL A 114 -3.19 6.72 5.51
N ASP A 115 -4.35 7.27 5.89
CA ASP A 115 -4.86 7.27 7.27
C ASP A 115 -3.79 7.64 8.33
N GLY A 116 -2.97 8.65 8.00
CA GLY A 116 -1.88 9.14 8.86
C GLY A 116 -0.56 8.36 8.75
N THR A 117 -0.54 7.19 8.11
CA THR A 117 0.68 6.44 7.84
C THR A 117 1.40 7.02 6.63
N ARG A 118 2.57 7.60 6.87
CA ARG A 118 3.43 8.18 5.83
C ARG A 118 4.41 7.13 5.27
N ILE A 119 4.43 7.04 3.95
CA ILE A 119 5.34 6.21 3.16
C ILE A 119 6.11 7.13 2.23
N ASP A 120 7.44 7.18 2.38
CA ASP A 120 8.33 7.91 1.49
C ASP A 120 9.02 6.95 0.52
N PHE A 121 9.00 7.25 -0.78
CA PHE A 121 9.63 6.44 -1.83
C PHE A 121 10.89 7.13 -2.34
N GLY A 122 12.01 6.40 -2.31
CA GLY A 122 13.32 6.85 -2.76
C GLY A 122 13.77 6.21 -4.06
N GLU A 123 15.07 6.27 -4.33
CA GLU A 123 15.71 5.77 -5.54
C GLU A 123 15.60 4.25 -5.69
N MET A 124 15.92 3.78 -6.90
CA MET A 124 16.10 2.35 -7.17
C MET A 124 17.36 1.84 -6.49
N THR A 125 17.33 0.57 -6.07
CA THR A 125 18.54 -0.10 -5.58
C THR A 125 19.52 -0.36 -6.72
N ALA A 126 20.79 -0.63 -6.41
CA ALA A 126 21.84 -0.78 -7.43
C ALA A 126 21.54 -1.84 -8.50
N LEU A 127 20.76 -2.88 -8.17
CA LEU A 127 20.38 -3.95 -9.10
C LEU A 127 19.11 -3.62 -9.93
N GLY A 128 18.46 -2.49 -9.68
CA GLY A 128 17.34 -1.97 -10.46
C GLY A 128 16.02 -2.75 -10.39
N LYS A 129 15.93 -3.82 -9.58
CA LYS A 129 14.69 -4.60 -9.41
C LYS A 129 13.82 -4.11 -8.27
N GLN A 130 14.40 -3.33 -7.36
CA GLN A 130 13.77 -2.86 -6.14
C GLN A 130 14.00 -1.36 -5.97
N ARG A 131 13.27 -0.76 -5.05
CA ARG A 131 13.46 0.62 -4.60
C ARG A 131 13.40 0.71 -3.09
N TYR A 132 13.96 1.79 -2.56
CA TYR A 132 13.83 2.13 -1.15
C TYR A 132 12.46 2.74 -0.87
N ALA A 133 11.80 2.28 0.19
CA ALA A 133 10.64 2.92 0.77
C ALA A 133 10.86 3.07 2.28
N ARG A 134 10.41 4.17 2.88
CA ARG A 134 10.53 4.41 4.33
C ARG A 134 9.17 4.53 4.98
N VAL A 135 9.00 3.83 6.09
CA VAL A 135 7.85 3.93 6.99
C VAL A 135 8.39 4.09 8.41
N GLY A 136 8.15 5.27 9.00
CA GLY A 136 8.76 5.63 10.28
C GLY A 136 10.28 5.53 10.27
N GLN A 137 10.84 4.72 11.18
CA GLN A 137 12.29 4.53 11.37
C GLN A 137 12.86 3.30 10.63
N ARG A 138 12.09 2.70 9.72
CA ARG A 138 12.49 1.51 8.96
C ARG A 138 12.50 1.80 7.46
N ILE A 139 13.43 1.18 6.75
CA ILE A 139 13.54 1.22 5.30
C ILE A 139 13.26 -0.17 4.74
N ALA A 140 12.30 -0.24 3.84
CA ALA A 140 11.90 -1.42 3.09
C ALA A 140 12.52 -1.44 1.69
N PHE A 141 12.80 -2.64 1.22
CA PHE A 141 13.13 -2.94 -0.17
C PHE A 141 11.85 -3.45 -0.85
N VAL A 142 11.23 -2.60 -1.67
CA VAL A 142 9.98 -2.92 -2.37
C VAL A 142 10.22 -3.07 -3.87
N PRO A 143 9.35 -3.77 -4.62
CA PRO A 143 9.47 -3.88 -6.07
C PRO A 143 9.55 -2.52 -6.76
N ALA A 144 10.31 -2.40 -7.85
CA ALA A 144 10.50 -1.12 -8.54
C ALA A 144 9.18 -0.43 -8.95
N GLN A 145 8.15 -1.23 -9.29
CA GLN A 145 6.83 -0.76 -9.68
C GLN A 145 5.97 -0.22 -8.51
N ALA A 146 6.37 -0.45 -7.26
CA ALA A 146 5.65 0.05 -6.08
C ALA A 146 5.95 1.53 -5.86
N LEU A 147 5.46 2.37 -6.78
CA LEU A 147 5.61 3.82 -6.78
C LEU A 147 4.27 4.45 -7.17
N PRO A 148 3.83 5.51 -6.47
CA PRO A 148 2.77 6.37 -6.97
C PRO A 148 3.04 6.79 -8.43
N ARG A 149 2.12 6.46 -9.33
CA ARG A 149 2.23 6.86 -10.74
C ARG A 149 1.77 8.31 -10.91
N ALA A 150 2.12 8.95 -12.02
CA ALA A 150 1.53 10.24 -12.38
C ALA A 150 0.04 10.09 -12.70
N PRO A 151 -0.80 11.13 -12.51
CA PRO A 151 -2.18 11.11 -12.96
C PRO A 151 -2.28 10.81 -14.45
N ARG A 152 -3.30 10.05 -14.85
CA ARG A 152 -3.60 9.89 -16.27
C ARG A 152 -4.09 11.23 -16.80
N THR A 153 -3.39 11.81 -17.76
CA THR A 153 -3.94 12.93 -18.53
C THR A 153 -5.16 12.41 -19.29
N GLN A 154 -6.30 13.07 -19.12
CA GLN A 154 -7.51 12.77 -19.88
C GLN A 154 -7.16 12.83 -21.37
N ALA A 155 -7.37 11.73 -22.10
CA ALA A 155 -7.09 11.70 -23.53
C ALA A 155 -7.85 12.84 -24.21
N LEU A 156 -7.16 13.65 -25.03
CA LEU A 156 -7.83 14.67 -25.83
C LEU A 156 -8.92 14.00 -26.67
N PRO A 157 -10.13 14.57 -26.76
CA PRO A 157 -11.18 14.03 -27.63
C PRO A 157 -10.67 14.01 -29.07
N THR A 158 -10.49 12.82 -29.64
CA THR A 158 -10.18 12.61 -31.05
C THR A 158 -11.41 12.86 -31.90
N THR A 159 -11.91 14.10 -31.91
CA THR A 159 -12.80 14.54 -33.00
C THR A 159 -11.94 14.89 -34.20
N MET A 160 -11.48 13.88 -34.93
CA MET A 160 -11.08 14.07 -36.32
C MET A 160 -12.34 14.36 -37.13
N LYS A 161 -12.59 15.63 -37.43
CA LYS A 161 -13.60 16.05 -38.40
C LYS A 161 -13.10 15.61 -39.80
N PRO A 162 -13.82 14.75 -40.53
CA PRO A 162 -13.42 14.42 -41.89
C PRO A 162 -13.57 15.66 -42.77
N ILE A 163 -12.46 16.07 -43.37
CA ILE A 163 -12.43 17.04 -44.47
C ILE A 163 -13.13 16.38 -45.67
N ARG A 164 -14.24 16.98 -46.10
CA ARG A 164 -14.87 16.71 -47.40
C ARG A 164 -14.43 17.77 -48.39
#